data_AF-A0A6J7CW27-F1
#
_entry.id   AF-A0A6J7CW27-F1
#
_cell.length_a   1.000
_cell.length_b   1.000
_cell.length_c   1.000
_cell.angle_alpha   90.00
_cell.angle_beta   90.00
_cell.angle_gamma   90.00
#
_symmetry.space_group_name_H-M   'P 1'
#
loop_
_entity.id
_entity.type
_entity.pdbx_description
1 polymer ?
#
loop_
_entity_poly.entity_id
_entity_poly.type
_entity_poly.pdbx_seq_one_letter_code
_entity_poly.pdbx_strand_id
1 'polypeptide(L)'
;MTARTFALAVATVISLTLGGCSLGLNATPNATPTPTGSAEPAPVFVPGGDAQDNKVFFDHVLSGVATIDQKQPGRAMVNALVSAGFRKGSIQVTEDLTKTQIPADSVIVAVRINRSCLVGQRTNDKEYFSSIESALKTGGCLVGTTRVIDW
;
A
#
# COMPACT_ATOMS: atom_id res chain seq x y z
N MET A 1 -6.71 -16.05 -70.78
CA MET A 1 -8.18 -16.18 -70.77
C MET A 1 -8.61 -16.68 -69.39
N THR A 2 -9.56 -15.97 -68.76
CA THR A 2 -10.54 -16.41 -67.73
C THR A 2 -10.03 -17.03 -66.41
N ALA A 3 -10.52 -16.74 -65.22
CA ALA A 3 -11.44 -15.73 -64.68
C ALA A 3 -11.41 -15.85 -63.14
N ARG A 4 -11.75 -14.74 -62.49
CA ARG A 4 -11.94 -14.48 -61.06
C ARG A 4 -12.86 -15.47 -60.33
N THR A 5 -12.69 -15.61 -59.01
CA THR A 5 -13.84 -15.64 -58.09
C THR A 5 -13.44 -15.21 -56.67
N PHE A 6 -14.12 -14.16 -56.21
CA PHE A 6 -14.10 -13.57 -54.87
C PHE A 6 -14.89 -14.47 -53.90
N ALA A 7 -14.48 -14.55 -52.64
CA ALA A 7 -15.38 -14.88 -51.54
C ALA A 7 -15.06 -13.99 -50.32
N LEU A 8 -15.96 -13.05 -50.05
CA LEU A 8 -15.99 -12.20 -48.87
C LEU A 8 -16.26 -13.07 -47.62
N ALA A 9 -15.45 -12.92 -46.58
CA ALA A 9 -15.81 -13.34 -45.22
C ALA A 9 -16.26 -12.11 -44.43
N VAL A 10 -17.52 -12.16 -44.01
CA VAL A 10 -18.29 -11.10 -43.35
C VAL A 10 -17.79 -10.89 -41.91
N ALA A 11 -17.41 -9.66 -41.58
CA ALA A 11 -17.09 -9.23 -40.22
C ALA A 11 -18.38 -8.82 -39.49
N THR A 12 -18.80 -9.62 -38.51
CA THR A 12 -19.94 -9.32 -37.62
C THR A 12 -19.49 -8.37 -36.52
N VAL A 13 -19.82 -7.08 -36.67
CA VAL A 13 -19.69 -6.06 -35.63
C VAL A 13 -20.92 -6.13 -34.73
N ILE A 14 -20.75 -6.53 -33.47
CA ILE A 14 -21.81 -6.49 -32.46
C ILE A 14 -21.69 -5.15 -31.72
N SER A 15 -22.54 -4.20 -32.10
CA SER A 15 -22.69 -2.91 -31.40
C SER A 15 -23.60 -3.09 -30.19
N LEU A 16 -23.06 -2.98 -28.97
CA LEU A 16 -23.85 -2.85 -27.73
C LEU A 16 -24.46 -1.45 -27.67
N THR A 17 -25.78 -1.34 -27.77
CA THR A 17 -26.52 -0.10 -27.54
C THR A 17 -26.78 0.09 -26.05
N LEU A 18 -26.25 1.15 -25.46
CA LEU A 18 -26.63 1.61 -24.12
C LEU A 18 -28.01 2.29 -24.18
N GLY A 19 -29.05 1.59 -23.73
CA GLY A 19 -30.36 2.18 -23.46
C GLY A 19 -30.41 2.77 -22.05
N GLY A 20 -30.36 4.11 -21.95
CA GLY A 20 -30.67 4.84 -20.73
C GLY A 20 -32.18 4.91 -20.52
N CYS A 21 -32.65 4.54 -19.33
CA CYS A 21 -34.05 4.70 -18.93
C CYS A 21 -34.10 5.77 -17.82
N SER A 22 -34.53 6.99 -18.16
CA SER A 22 -34.88 8.02 -17.17
C SER A 22 -36.39 7.98 -16.93
N LEU A 23 -36.82 7.30 -15.86
CA LEU A 23 -38.16 7.46 -15.32
C LEU A 23 -38.12 8.56 -14.26
N GLY A 24 -38.60 9.74 -14.65
CA GLY A 24 -38.80 10.87 -13.76
C GLY A 24 -39.92 10.59 -12.77
N LEU A 25 -39.55 10.38 -11.50
CA LEU A 25 -40.47 10.44 -10.37
C LEU A 25 -40.24 11.75 -9.64
N ASN A 26 -41.26 12.60 -9.62
CA ASN A 26 -41.27 13.87 -8.91
C ASN A 26 -41.39 13.58 -7.40
N ALA A 27 -40.24 13.33 -6.75
CA ALA A 27 -40.17 13.11 -5.31
C ALA A 27 -40.22 14.44 -4.55
N THR A 28 -41.22 14.57 -3.68
CA THR A 28 -41.31 15.62 -2.66
C THR A 28 -40.04 15.58 -1.78
N PRO A 29 -39.35 16.70 -1.50
CA PRO A 29 -38.18 16.67 -0.63
C PRO A 29 -38.63 16.42 0.81
N ASN A 30 -38.70 15.15 1.19
CA ASN A 30 -38.70 14.74 2.59
C ASN A 30 -37.26 14.90 3.09
N ALA A 31 -37.03 15.84 4.01
CA ALA A 31 -35.71 16.03 4.61
C ALA A 31 -35.34 14.79 5.43
N THR A 32 -34.62 13.86 4.80
CA THR A 32 -33.97 12.74 5.47
C THR A 32 -32.89 13.33 6.40
N PRO A 33 -32.85 12.96 7.70
CA PRO A 33 -31.76 13.37 8.56
C PRO A 33 -30.44 12.89 7.94
N THR A 34 -29.52 13.81 7.70
CA THR A 34 -28.16 13.46 7.28
C THR A 34 -27.58 12.53 8.34
N PRO A 35 -27.14 11.30 7.98
CA PRO A 35 -26.46 10.45 8.95
C PRO A 35 -25.22 11.22 9.43
N THR A 36 -25.17 11.49 10.72
CA THR A 36 -23.93 11.94 11.37
C THR A 36 -22.96 10.78 11.22
N GLY A 37 -21.92 10.97 10.40
CA GLY A 37 -20.95 9.93 10.10
C GLY A 37 -20.35 9.38 11.39
N SER A 38 -20.62 8.11 11.68
CA SER A 38 -19.88 7.38 12.72
C SER A 38 -18.43 7.30 12.25
N ALA A 39 -17.50 7.83 13.05
CA ALA A 39 -16.08 7.65 12.77
C ALA A 39 -15.76 6.15 12.73
N GLU A 40 -14.99 5.72 11.73
CA GLU A 40 -14.51 4.36 11.63
C GLU A 40 -13.56 4.08 12.82
N PRO A 41 -13.64 2.90 13.47
CA PRO A 41 -12.74 2.56 14.56
C PRO A 41 -11.28 2.55 14.07
N ALA A 42 -10.36 2.94 14.96
CA ALA A 42 -8.93 2.91 14.65
C ALA A 42 -8.49 1.46 14.34
N PRO A 43 -7.60 1.25 13.35
CA PRO A 43 -7.05 -0.06 13.06
C PRO A 43 -6.35 -0.64 14.29
N VAL A 44 -6.46 -1.95 14.47
CA VAL A 44 -5.85 -2.68 15.59
C VAL A 44 -4.86 -3.72 15.08
N PHE A 45 -3.78 -3.92 15.84
CA PHE A 45 -2.84 -5.01 15.58
C PHE A 45 -3.53 -6.36 15.81
N VAL A 46 -3.27 -7.33 14.93
CA VAL A 46 -3.77 -8.71 15.03
C VAL A 46 -2.59 -9.64 15.36
N PRO A 47 -2.37 -9.99 16.65
CA PRO A 47 -1.31 -10.90 17.04
C PRO A 47 -1.47 -12.27 16.37
N GLY A 48 -0.41 -12.75 15.72
CA GLY A 48 -0.42 -14.03 15.00
C GLY A 48 -1.14 -14.00 13.65
N GLY A 49 -1.76 -12.87 13.27
CA GLY A 49 -2.29 -12.64 11.94
C GLY A 49 -1.20 -12.57 10.87
N ASP A 50 -1.61 -12.66 9.62
CA ASP A 50 -0.70 -12.55 8.47
C ASP A 50 -0.43 -11.08 8.07
N ALA A 51 0.19 -10.88 6.91
CA ALA A 51 0.47 -9.54 6.39
C ALA A 51 -0.82 -8.81 5.96
N GLN A 52 -1.80 -9.51 5.40
CA GLN A 52 -3.08 -8.92 5.01
C GLN A 52 -3.84 -8.45 6.24
N ASP A 53 -3.89 -9.27 7.29
CA ASP A 53 -4.57 -8.94 8.55
C ASP A 53 -4.00 -7.66 9.20
N ASN A 54 -2.70 -7.42 9.03
CA ASN A 54 -2.00 -6.32 9.70
C ASN A 54 -1.67 -5.12 8.79
N LYS A 55 -2.03 -5.15 7.49
CA LYS A 55 -1.65 -4.11 6.52
C LYS A 55 -2.19 -2.73 6.89
N VAL A 56 -3.48 -2.64 7.23
CA VAL A 56 -4.13 -1.37 7.58
C VAL A 56 -3.53 -0.78 8.87
N PHE A 57 -3.24 -1.62 9.85
CA PHE A 57 -2.59 -1.20 11.09
C PHE A 57 -1.15 -0.72 10.86
N PHE A 58 -0.38 -1.45 10.04
CA PHE A 58 0.97 -1.05 9.65
C PHE A 58 1.00 0.33 8.99
N ASP A 59 0.06 0.59 8.07
CA ASP A 59 -0.07 1.89 7.40
C ASP A 59 -0.47 3.00 8.37
N HIS A 60 -1.38 2.72 9.29
CA HIS A 60 -1.77 3.66 10.33
C HIS A 60 -0.58 4.07 11.20
N VAL A 61 0.22 3.10 11.65
CA VAL A 61 1.41 3.35 12.48
C VAL A 61 2.47 4.15 11.72
N LEU A 62 2.79 3.75 10.48
CA LEU A 62 3.88 4.39 9.74
C LEU A 62 3.49 5.76 9.17
N SER A 63 2.27 5.96 8.69
CA SER A 63 1.83 7.27 8.20
C SER A 63 1.91 8.36 9.29
N GLY A 64 1.70 7.99 10.55
CA GLY A 64 1.83 8.88 11.70
C GLY A 64 3.25 9.37 11.99
N VAL A 65 4.29 8.67 11.51
CA VAL A 65 5.70 9.05 11.74
C VAL A 65 6.46 9.38 10.45
N ALA A 66 6.03 8.83 9.31
CA ALA A 66 6.66 9.00 8.01
C ALA A 66 6.42 10.39 7.39
N THR A 67 5.44 11.13 7.89
CA THR A 67 5.12 12.49 7.40
C THR A 67 5.78 13.60 8.23
N ILE A 68 6.32 13.26 9.41
CA ILE A 68 6.95 14.20 10.34
C ILE A 68 8.41 14.45 9.96
N ASP A 69 8.94 15.67 10.11
CA ASP A 69 10.37 15.92 9.92
C ASP A 69 11.22 15.20 10.98
N GLN A 70 12.13 14.33 10.53
CA GLN A 70 12.90 13.44 11.39
C GLN A 70 14.34 13.40 10.91
N LYS A 71 15.31 13.58 11.82
CA LYS A 71 16.73 13.41 11.50
C LYS A 71 17.12 11.96 11.20
N GLN A 72 16.37 11.00 11.76
CA GLN A 72 16.60 9.56 11.62
C GLN A 72 15.27 8.85 11.33
N PRO A 73 14.70 9.03 10.12
CA PRO A 73 13.37 8.53 9.79
C PRO A 73 13.27 6.99 9.90
N GLY A 74 14.29 6.25 9.52
CA GLY A 74 14.35 4.79 9.65
C GLY A 74 14.26 4.35 11.10
N ARG A 75 15.04 4.97 12.00
CA ARG A 75 14.95 4.70 13.44
C ARG A 75 13.55 5.01 14.00
N ALA A 76 12.96 6.12 13.56
CA ALA A 76 11.60 6.51 13.98
C ALA A 76 10.54 5.50 13.53
N MET A 77 10.58 5.05 12.27
CA MET A 77 9.66 4.04 11.73
C MET A 77 9.78 2.71 12.47
N VAL A 78 11.00 2.22 12.70
CA VAL A 78 11.23 0.97 13.46
C VAL A 78 10.71 1.10 14.90
N ASN A 79 11.00 2.21 15.58
CA ASN A 79 10.53 2.40 16.96
C ASN A 79 9.01 2.46 17.06
N ALA A 80 8.36 3.10 16.09
CA ALA A 80 6.90 3.14 16.00
C ALA A 80 6.32 1.73 15.84
N LEU A 81 6.89 0.92 14.93
CA LEU A 81 6.47 -0.47 14.70
C LEU A 81 6.69 -1.35 15.94
N VAL A 82 7.84 -1.23 16.61
CA VAL A 82 8.13 -2.00 17.84
C VAL A 82 7.15 -1.61 18.95
N SER A 83 6.90 -0.31 19.13
CA SER A 83 5.94 0.19 20.13
C SER A 83 4.51 -0.27 19.82
N ALA A 84 4.19 -0.44 18.54
CA ALA A 84 2.91 -0.96 18.06
C ALA A 84 2.75 -2.48 18.18
N GLY A 85 3.80 -3.21 18.60
CA GLY A 85 3.75 -4.65 18.87
C GLY A 85 4.42 -5.54 17.82
N PHE A 86 4.96 -4.98 16.73
CA PHE A 86 5.74 -5.77 15.77
C PHE A 86 7.08 -6.21 16.38
N ARG A 87 7.49 -7.45 16.12
CA ARG A 87 8.74 -8.01 16.68
C ARG A 87 9.95 -7.37 16.02
N LYS A 88 10.81 -6.68 16.79
CA LYS A 88 12.04 -6.03 16.28
C LYS A 88 12.89 -6.94 15.37
N GLY A 89 13.04 -8.22 15.72
CA GLY A 89 13.83 -9.19 14.93
C GLY A 89 13.23 -9.58 13.58
N SER A 90 11.98 -9.22 13.28
CA SER A 90 11.40 -9.37 11.94
C SER A 90 11.42 -8.08 11.13
N ILE A 91 11.97 -6.99 11.69
CA ILE A 91 12.04 -5.68 11.03
C ILE A 91 13.37 -5.54 10.30
N GLN A 92 13.31 -5.01 9.09
CA GLN A 92 14.46 -4.60 8.28
C GLN A 92 14.29 -3.14 7.91
N VAL A 93 15.39 -2.40 7.81
CA VAL A 93 15.36 -1.00 7.38
C VAL A 93 16.59 -0.66 6.56
N THR A 94 16.45 0.24 5.59
CA THR A 94 17.59 0.79 4.85
C THR A 94 18.31 1.85 5.67
N GLU A 95 19.48 2.28 5.20
CA GLU A 95 20.19 3.41 5.81
C GLU A 95 19.42 4.73 5.61
N ASP A 96 19.52 5.63 6.60
CA ASP A 96 18.94 6.98 6.53
C ASP A 96 19.77 7.93 5.64
N LEU A 97 21.06 7.62 5.49
CA LEU A 97 22.03 8.42 4.76
C LEU A 97 22.68 7.61 3.65
N THR A 98 23.05 8.29 2.58
CA THR A 98 23.88 7.72 1.52
C THR A 98 25.35 7.59 1.99
N LYS A 99 26.19 6.98 1.16
CA LYS A 99 27.64 6.88 1.42
C LYS A 99 28.34 8.25 1.50
N THR A 100 27.77 9.29 0.87
CA THR A 100 28.27 10.67 0.94
C THR A 100 27.67 11.47 2.09
N GLN A 101 26.95 10.83 3.02
CA GLN A 101 26.39 11.45 4.23
C GLN A 101 25.32 12.51 3.97
N ILE A 102 24.57 12.37 2.87
CA ILE A 102 23.35 13.13 2.62
C ILE A 102 22.11 12.27 2.89
N PRO A 103 20.94 12.85 3.22
CA PRO A 103 19.71 12.10 3.38
C PRO A 103 19.41 11.22 2.16
N ALA A 104 18.99 9.98 2.40
CA ALA A 104 18.52 9.11 1.33
C ALA A 104 17.22 9.68 0.73
N ASP A 105 17.06 9.55 -0.60
CA ASP A 105 15.82 9.93 -1.29
C ASP A 105 14.62 9.12 -0.80
N SER A 106 14.89 7.93 -0.28
CA SER A 106 13.89 7.08 0.36
C SER A 106 14.49 6.20 1.44
N VAL A 107 13.75 6.06 2.53
CA VAL A 107 14.03 5.09 3.58
C VAL A 107 12.93 4.05 3.57
N ILE A 108 13.32 2.79 3.45
CA ILE A 108 12.41 1.65 3.34
C ILE A 108 12.50 0.84 4.62
N VAL A 109 11.37 0.53 5.21
CA VAL A 109 11.21 -0.39 6.34
C VAL A 109 10.38 -1.58 5.90
N ALA A 110 10.70 -2.77 6.38
CA ALA A 110 9.88 -3.94 6.14
C ALA A 110 9.70 -4.78 7.40
N VAL A 111 8.52 -5.38 7.55
CA VAL A 111 8.23 -6.35 8.61
C VAL A 111 7.91 -7.69 7.97
N ARG A 112 8.73 -8.69 8.27
CA ARG A 112 8.48 -10.06 7.84
C ARG A 112 7.38 -10.69 8.69
N ILE A 113 6.35 -11.22 8.05
CA ILE A 113 5.29 -12.02 8.67
C ILE A 113 5.13 -13.30 7.84
N ASN A 114 5.50 -14.44 8.42
CA ASN A 114 5.49 -15.74 7.73
C ASN A 114 6.32 -15.73 6.42
N ARG A 115 5.63 -15.82 5.27
CA ARG A 115 6.22 -15.80 3.91
C ARG A 115 5.96 -14.49 3.17
N SER A 116 5.42 -13.49 3.86
CA SER A 116 5.09 -12.18 3.31
C SER A 116 5.83 -11.09 4.06
N CYS A 117 5.88 -9.91 3.46
CA CYS A 117 6.54 -8.73 3.98
C CYS A 117 5.59 -7.55 3.84
N LEU A 118 5.36 -6.84 4.95
CA LEU A 118 4.81 -5.50 4.92
C LEU A 118 5.95 -4.55 4.61
N VAL A 119 5.94 -3.89 3.46
CA VAL A 119 6.99 -2.96 3.03
C VAL A 119 6.42 -1.56 3.08
N GLY A 120 7.08 -0.67 3.82
CA GLY A 120 6.78 0.75 3.90
C GLY A 120 7.95 1.57 3.41
N GLN A 121 7.68 2.60 2.63
CA GLN A 121 8.66 3.53 2.12
C GLN A 121 8.28 4.94 2.51
N ARG A 122 9.27 5.69 2.97
CA ARG A 122 9.17 7.12 3.18
C ARG A 122 10.11 7.83 2.22
N THR A 123 9.63 8.82 1.47
CA THR A 123 10.47 9.69 0.64
C THR A 123 11.07 10.85 1.46
N ASN A 124 12.13 11.47 0.96
CA ASN A 124 12.68 12.70 1.54
C ASN A 124 11.65 13.85 1.60
N ASP A 125 10.71 13.90 0.66
CA ASP A 125 9.55 14.81 0.63
C ASP A 125 8.44 14.45 1.63
N LYS A 126 8.70 13.48 2.52
CA LYS A 126 7.81 13.06 3.62
C LYS A 126 6.52 12.41 3.14
N GLU A 127 6.53 11.85 1.93
CA GLU A 127 5.45 11.00 1.43
C GLU A 127 5.64 9.57 1.89
N TYR A 128 4.53 8.85 2.08
CA TYR A 128 4.50 7.47 2.55
C TYR A 128 3.78 6.57 1.56
N PHE A 129 4.41 5.44 1.25
CA PHE A 129 3.87 4.39 0.41
C PHE A 129 4.09 3.03 1.05
N SER A 130 3.23 2.07 0.76
CA SER A 130 3.40 0.71 1.26
C SER A 130 2.77 -0.35 0.39
N SER A 131 3.31 -1.56 0.49
CA SER A 131 2.81 -2.73 -0.22
C SER A 131 2.98 -4.00 0.62
N ILE A 132 2.34 -5.08 0.16
CA ILE A 132 2.57 -6.42 0.66
C ILE A 132 3.36 -7.17 -0.39
N GLU A 133 4.55 -7.65 -0.02
CA GLU A 133 5.44 -8.37 -0.91
C GLU A 133 5.65 -9.80 -0.44
N SER A 134 6.05 -10.68 -1.36
CA SER A 134 6.54 -12.01 -0.98
C SER A 134 7.92 -11.90 -0.35
N ALA A 135 8.17 -12.68 0.70
CA ALA A 135 9.49 -12.73 1.30
C ALA A 135 10.52 -13.34 0.33
N LEU A 136 11.74 -12.83 0.38
CA LEU A 136 12.84 -13.28 -0.47
C LEU A 136 13.25 -14.72 -0.09
N LYS A 137 13.77 -15.46 -1.08
CA LYS A 137 14.31 -16.82 -0.85
C LYS A 137 15.47 -16.85 0.16
N THR A 138 16.16 -15.73 0.33
CA THR A 138 17.22 -15.53 1.33
C THR A 138 16.70 -15.38 2.76
N GLY A 139 15.39 -15.31 2.96
CA GLY A 139 14.77 -15.14 4.28
C GLY A 139 14.49 -13.69 4.67
N GLY A 140 14.94 -12.71 3.88
CA GLY A 140 14.67 -11.29 4.12
C GLY A 140 13.44 -10.74 3.39
N CYS A 141 13.19 -9.44 3.57
CA CYS A 141 12.18 -8.67 2.82
C CYS A 141 12.83 -7.67 1.85
N LEU A 142 13.98 -7.11 2.22
CA LEU A 142 14.66 -6.09 1.44
C LEU A 142 15.87 -6.68 0.71
N VAL A 143 16.09 -6.21 -0.51
CA VAL A 143 17.26 -6.55 -1.32
C VAL A 143 18.43 -5.65 -0.92
N GLY A 144 19.63 -6.22 -0.88
CA GLY A 144 20.86 -5.49 -0.53
C GLY A 144 21.20 -5.57 0.95
N THR A 145 22.00 -4.61 1.42
CA THR A 145 22.43 -4.53 2.82
C THR A 145 21.45 -3.67 3.61
N THR A 146 20.88 -4.24 4.66
CA THR A 146 20.01 -3.52 5.59
C THR A 146 20.82 -3.00 6.77
N ARG A 147 20.36 -1.91 7.37
CA ARG A 147 20.97 -1.35 8.58
C ARG A 147 20.73 -2.30 9.75
N VAL A 148 21.77 -2.54 10.54
CA VAL A 148 21.65 -3.31 11.79
C VAL A 148 20.80 -2.52 12.79
N ILE A 149 19.85 -3.21 13.42
CA ILE A 149 18.92 -2.60 14.38
C ILE A 149 19.37 -2.91 15.82
N ASP A 150 20.38 -2.19 16.31
CA ASP A 150 21.08 -2.42 17.59
C ASP A 150 20.61 -1.54 18.76
N TRP A 151 19.62 -0.68 18.54
CA TRP A 151 19.21 0.37 19.48
C TRP A 151 17.97 0.10 20.34
#